data_AF-A0A966PP69-F1
#
_entry.id   AF-A0A966PP69-F1
#
_cell.length_a   1.000
_cell.length_b   1.000
_cell.length_c   1.000
_cell.angle_alpha   90.00
_cell.angle_beta   90.00
_cell.angle_gamma   90.00
#
_symmetry.space_group_name_H-M   'P 1'
#
loop_
_entity.id
_entity.type
_entity.pdbx_description
1 polymer ?
#
loop_
_entity_poly.entity_id
_entity_poly.type
_entity_poly.pdbx_seq_one_letter_code
_entity_poly.pdbx_strand_id
1 'polypeptide(L)'
;MPESSTSSPRIANRLRRAAAIALAAFSVATLATAGNGSAVHAEPPARAVTTANGTGGRTATVDPGVDLTNEVVTVSWSGFRPTTQANVYTVIVLQCEANPTSLDDCYTADPFPALANGNRLLDSTAADGTGSAQFEVRPASNLPQLACSATNPCSILVYENDAQPIPPGSLPAARVVLPITFAPSQADCPNITDFDVRVDGSATSAGLFYAWAARICQGQDAVVLDYTETSSNTGRENFLAGLVDLGVTALPATTEELEAHPEHRDFSYAPVAASAVVVAYNLTDPYSGQRVNNLVLSPRLVARLVTNTNIETFVRDRELLNLNPTVRFPSNGINRILVRAERTASTRILTSWFAADAEAQKFLAGNDTWRVAVNPAYLGYTYPRDSFELVDTDPSYLPRQGQKNIALRMFYGVSPT
;
A
#
# COMPACT_ATOMS: atom_id res chain seq x y z
N MET A 1 -13.43 45.99 -17.61
CA MET A 1 -12.83 45.68 -16.29
C MET A 1 -13.97 45.26 -15.37
N PRO A 2 -14.25 43.97 -15.19
CA PRO A 2 -15.22 43.54 -14.20
C PRO A 2 -14.53 43.38 -12.84
N GLU A 3 -15.20 43.85 -11.80
CA GLU A 3 -14.79 43.80 -10.40
C GLU A 3 -14.59 42.36 -9.92
N SER A 4 -13.43 42.08 -9.33
CA SER A 4 -13.19 40.85 -8.59
C SER A 4 -14.02 40.89 -7.31
N SER A 5 -14.99 39.97 -7.16
CA SER A 5 -15.69 39.80 -5.89
C SER A 5 -14.71 39.24 -4.85
N THR A 6 -14.26 40.08 -3.93
CA THR A 6 -13.54 39.65 -2.74
C THR A 6 -14.53 38.96 -1.79
N SER A 7 -14.52 37.63 -1.80
CA SER A 7 -15.23 36.85 -0.79
C SER A 7 -14.63 37.18 0.59
N SER A 8 -15.49 37.52 1.55
CA SER A 8 -15.04 38.00 2.87
C SER A 8 -14.37 36.86 3.65
N PRO A 9 -13.25 37.10 4.37
CA PRO A 9 -12.52 36.05 5.10
C PRO A 9 -13.37 35.31 6.14
N ARG A 10 -14.47 35.90 6.60
CA ARG A 10 -15.44 35.26 7.51
C ARG A 10 -16.27 34.14 6.86
N ILE A 11 -16.54 34.22 5.55
CA ILE A 11 -17.32 33.23 4.81
C ILE A 11 -16.45 32.00 4.54
N ALA A 12 -15.20 32.20 4.11
CA ALA A 12 -14.20 31.15 3.98
C ALA A 12 -13.97 30.41 5.31
N ASN A 13 -13.90 31.15 6.43
CA ASN A 13 -13.72 30.56 7.75
C ASN A 13 -14.94 29.74 8.22
N ARG A 14 -16.16 30.08 7.77
CA ARG A 14 -17.37 29.29 8.05
C ARG A 14 -17.45 28.02 7.21
N LEU A 15 -17.08 28.08 5.93
CA LEU A 15 -16.98 26.91 5.05
C LEU A 15 -15.90 25.94 5.53
N ARG A 16 -14.73 26.43 5.94
CA ARG A 16 -13.65 25.61 6.51
C ARG A 16 -14.06 24.94 7.82
N ARG A 17 -14.77 25.66 8.71
CA ARG A 17 -15.36 25.06 9.93
C ARG A 17 -16.45 24.06 9.60
N ALA A 18 -17.30 24.32 8.62
CA ALA A 18 -18.36 23.38 8.21
C ALA A 18 -17.76 22.11 7.58
N ALA A 19 -16.71 22.23 6.77
CA ALA A 19 -15.99 21.09 6.20
C ALA A 19 -15.27 20.27 7.29
N ALA A 20 -14.61 20.94 8.26
CA ALA A 20 -14.01 20.27 9.41
C ALA A 20 -15.06 19.56 10.30
N ILE A 21 -16.23 20.18 10.51
CA ILE A 21 -17.36 19.57 11.23
C ILE A 21 -17.96 18.41 10.42
N ALA A 22 -18.05 18.52 9.09
CA ALA A 22 -18.55 17.45 8.23
C ALA A 22 -17.59 16.25 8.23
N LEU A 23 -16.28 16.47 8.12
CA LEU A 23 -15.24 15.44 8.26
C LEU A 23 -15.30 14.81 9.66
N ALA A 24 -15.42 15.61 10.73
CA ALA A 24 -15.56 15.11 12.09
C ALA A 24 -16.88 14.34 12.32
N ALA A 25 -17.99 14.79 11.75
CA ALA A 25 -19.29 14.13 11.86
C ALA A 25 -19.34 12.81 11.07
N PHE A 26 -18.72 12.75 9.88
CA PHE A 26 -18.53 11.49 9.15
C PHE A 26 -17.73 10.48 9.98
N SER A 27 -16.70 10.98 10.69
CA SER A 27 -15.85 10.15 11.56
C SER A 27 -16.56 9.68 12.84
N VAL A 28 -17.38 10.52 13.47
CA VAL A 28 -18.16 10.17 14.67
C VAL A 28 -19.30 9.20 14.33
N ALA A 29 -19.94 9.31 13.16
CA ALA A 29 -20.93 8.36 12.69
C ALA A 29 -20.34 6.94 12.50
N THR A 30 -19.08 6.84 12.07
CA THR A 30 -18.35 5.55 12.00
C THR A 30 -17.88 5.01 13.35
N LEU A 31 -17.70 5.87 14.37
CA LEU A 31 -17.25 5.48 15.72
C LEU A 31 -18.41 5.15 16.67
N ALA A 32 -19.59 5.75 16.50
CA ALA A 32 -20.73 5.55 17.41
C ALA A 32 -21.37 4.15 17.32
N THR A 33 -21.14 3.40 16.23
CA THR A 33 -21.52 1.99 16.10
C THR A 33 -20.57 1.04 16.83
N ALA A 34 -19.40 1.50 17.29
CA ALA A 34 -18.39 0.70 17.98
C ALA A 34 -18.53 0.70 19.52
N GLY A 35 -19.49 1.44 20.07
CA GLY A 35 -19.53 1.78 21.49
C GLY A 35 -19.95 0.69 22.48
N ASN A 36 -20.29 -0.53 22.07
CA ASN A 36 -20.71 -1.59 23.02
C ASN A 36 -20.56 -3.04 22.52
N GLY A 37 -19.70 -3.29 21.53
CA GLY A 37 -19.40 -4.65 21.06
C GLY A 37 -17.90 -4.78 20.84
N SER A 38 -17.35 -5.98 21.08
CA SER A 38 -16.01 -6.40 20.68
C SER A 38 -15.54 -5.65 19.45
N ALA A 39 -14.34 -5.05 19.49
CA ALA A 39 -13.77 -4.28 18.38
C ALA A 39 -14.03 -4.99 17.04
N VAL A 40 -15.09 -4.55 16.36
CA VAL A 40 -15.41 -5.04 15.03
C VAL A 40 -14.40 -4.33 14.16
N HIS A 41 -13.31 -5.03 13.83
CA HIS A 41 -12.65 -4.81 12.56
C HIS A 41 -13.75 -5.00 11.51
N ALA A 42 -14.44 -3.92 11.15
CA ALA A 42 -15.24 -3.91 9.96
C ALA A 42 -14.22 -3.92 8.83
N GLU A 43 -13.79 -5.12 8.44
CA GLU A 43 -13.11 -5.32 7.18
C GLU A 43 -13.94 -4.59 6.12
N PRO A 44 -13.30 -3.76 5.25
CA PRO A 44 -14.03 -3.14 4.15
C PRO A 44 -14.85 -4.22 3.44
N PRO A 45 -16.11 -3.94 3.05
CA PRO A 45 -16.93 -4.94 2.40
C PRO A 45 -16.15 -5.54 1.24
N ALA A 46 -16.07 -6.87 1.19
CA ALA A 46 -15.37 -7.59 0.14
C ALA A 46 -15.87 -7.08 -1.22
N ARG A 47 -14.95 -6.55 -2.03
CA ARG A 47 -15.28 -6.07 -3.37
C ARG A 47 -15.60 -7.25 -4.27
N ALA A 48 -16.53 -7.04 -5.21
CA ALA A 48 -17.03 -8.14 -6.03
C ALA A 48 -15.93 -8.74 -6.91
N VAL A 49 -15.97 -10.07 -7.06
CA VAL A 49 -15.15 -10.82 -8.00
C VAL A 49 -15.76 -10.70 -9.40
N THR A 50 -14.91 -10.45 -10.40
CA THR A 50 -15.32 -10.60 -11.80
C THR A 50 -14.98 -12.01 -12.28
N THR A 51 -15.93 -12.67 -12.95
CA THR A 51 -15.71 -13.94 -13.64
C THR A 51 -16.05 -13.82 -15.12
N ALA A 52 -15.26 -14.45 -15.98
CA ALA A 52 -15.55 -14.52 -17.40
C ALA A 52 -15.25 -15.92 -17.97
N ASN A 53 -16.08 -16.32 -18.93
CA ASN A 53 -15.83 -17.48 -19.78
C ASN A 53 -15.15 -17.01 -21.07
N GLY A 54 -14.04 -17.64 -21.39
CA GLY A 54 -13.28 -17.39 -22.60
C GLY A 54 -13.52 -18.42 -23.68
N THR A 55 -12.62 -18.43 -24.66
CA THR A 55 -12.66 -19.37 -25.78
C THR A 55 -11.97 -20.70 -25.44
N GLY A 56 -12.39 -21.78 -26.12
CA GLY A 56 -11.79 -23.09 -25.97
C GLY A 56 -11.89 -23.69 -24.56
N GLY A 57 -12.99 -23.42 -23.86
CA GLY A 57 -13.28 -23.97 -22.51
C GLY A 57 -12.56 -23.29 -21.35
N ARG A 58 -11.88 -22.16 -21.60
CA ARG A 58 -11.16 -21.40 -20.57
C ARG A 58 -12.11 -20.56 -19.74
N THR A 59 -11.80 -20.41 -18.46
CA THR A 59 -12.46 -19.44 -17.59
C THR A 59 -11.41 -18.74 -16.74
N ALA A 60 -11.73 -17.55 -16.27
CA ALA A 60 -10.88 -16.83 -15.33
C ALA A 60 -11.71 -15.96 -14.39
N THR A 61 -11.10 -15.60 -13.26
CA THR A 61 -11.63 -14.70 -12.25
C THR A 61 -10.62 -13.63 -11.88
N VAL A 62 -11.11 -12.46 -11.48
CA VAL A 62 -10.31 -11.34 -10.94
C VAL A 62 -10.91 -10.93 -9.61
N ASP A 63 -10.12 -11.00 -8.54
CA ASP A 63 -10.51 -10.71 -7.17
C ASP A 63 -9.57 -9.69 -6.49
N PRO A 64 -10.04 -8.48 -6.14
CA PRO A 64 -11.35 -7.93 -6.52
C PRO A 64 -11.37 -7.52 -8.00
N GLY A 65 -12.56 -7.48 -8.61
CA GLY A 65 -12.75 -7.09 -10.03
C GLY A 65 -13.43 -5.74 -10.25
N VAL A 66 -13.88 -5.08 -9.18
CA VAL A 66 -14.62 -3.81 -9.23
C VAL A 66 -14.09 -2.80 -8.21
N ASP A 67 -14.42 -1.53 -8.40
CA ASP A 67 -13.99 -0.42 -7.54
C ASP A 67 -12.47 -0.42 -7.32
N LEU A 68 -11.73 -0.69 -8.40
CA LEU A 68 -10.28 -0.79 -8.38
C LEU A 68 -9.62 0.59 -8.32
N THR A 69 -8.45 0.62 -7.70
CA THR A 69 -7.55 1.77 -7.61
C THR A 69 -6.20 1.38 -8.22
N ASN A 70 -5.10 2.03 -7.83
CA ASN A 70 -3.76 1.52 -8.12
C ASN A 70 -3.42 0.43 -7.10
N GLU A 71 -3.65 -0.82 -7.46
CA GLU A 71 -3.61 -1.94 -6.51
C GLU A 71 -3.34 -3.29 -7.17
N VAL A 72 -3.32 -4.34 -6.35
CA VAL A 72 -3.14 -5.70 -6.83
C VAL A 72 -4.39 -6.51 -6.65
N VAL A 73 -4.70 -7.26 -7.71
CA VAL A 73 -5.80 -8.21 -7.75
C VAL A 73 -5.22 -9.62 -7.91
N THR A 74 -5.97 -10.61 -7.48
CA THR A 74 -5.70 -12.02 -7.74
C THR A 74 -6.42 -12.42 -9.02
N VAL A 75 -5.66 -12.83 -10.03
CA VAL A 75 -6.19 -13.37 -11.28
C VAL A 75 -6.06 -14.88 -11.22
N SER A 76 -7.17 -15.60 -11.27
CA SER A 76 -7.17 -17.07 -11.31
C SER A 76 -7.77 -17.56 -12.61
N TRP A 77 -7.29 -18.70 -13.10
CA TRP A 77 -7.74 -19.27 -14.37
C TRP A 77 -7.92 -20.77 -14.28
N SER A 78 -8.78 -21.30 -15.16
CA SER A 78 -9.00 -22.75 -15.32
C SER A 78 -9.31 -23.13 -16.76
N GLY A 79 -9.06 -24.39 -17.11
CA GLY A 79 -9.21 -24.89 -18.49
C GLY A 79 -8.05 -24.52 -19.41
N PHE A 80 -6.91 -24.12 -18.83
CA PHE A 80 -5.67 -23.82 -19.55
C PHE A 80 -4.79 -25.08 -19.66
N ARG A 81 -3.83 -25.08 -20.60
CA ARG A 81 -2.88 -26.20 -20.74
C ARG A 81 -1.77 -26.07 -19.70
N PRO A 82 -1.35 -27.18 -19.06
CA PRO A 82 -0.22 -27.16 -18.14
C PRO A 82 1.03 -26.58 -18.79
N THR A 83 1.70 -25.67 -18.09
CA THR A 83 2.93 -25.06 -18.60
C THR A 83 4.05 -26.11 -18.62
N THR A 84 4.71 -26.24 -19.76
CA THR A 84 5.78 -27.24 -19.94
C THR A 84 7.11 -26.74 -19.37
N GLN A 85 8.08 -27.64 -19.17
CA GLN A 85 9.44 -27.28 -18.77
C GLN A 85 10.16 -26.37 -19.79
N ALA A 86 9.70 -26.34 -21.04
CA ALA A 86 10.19 -25.44 -22.08
C ALA A 86 9.41 -24.10 -22.13
N ASN A 87 8.61 -23.78 -21.09
CA ASN A 87 7.77 -22.59 -20.98
C ASN A 87 6.70 -22.45 -22.10
N VAL A 88 6.38 -23.54 -22.80
CA VAL A 88 5.20 -23.60 -23.68
C VAL A 88 3.95 -23.64 -22.81
N TYR A 89 2.90 -22.94 -23.23
CA TYR A 89 1.66 -22.70 -22.49
C TYR A 89 1.87 -21.90 -21.19
N THR A 90 2.91 -21.06 -21.15
CA THR A 90 3.01 -20.01 -20.12
C THR A 90 1.81 -19.09 -20.28
N VAL A 91 1.16 -18.77 -19.17
CA VAL A 91 0.03 -17.84 -19.14
C VAL A 91 0.56 -16.42 -19.13
N ILE A 92 -0.06 -15.57 -19.93
CA ILE A 92 0.19 -14.13 -20.02
C ILE A 92 -1.07 -13.41 -19.55
N VAL A 93 -0.88 -12.47 -18.63
CA VAL A 93 -1.92 -11.59 -18.11
C VAL A 93 -1.57 -10.15 -18.49
N LEU A 94 -2.51 -9.46 -19.13
CA LEU A 94 -2.37 -8.08 -19.59
C LEU A 94 -3.56 -7.24 -19.12
N GLN A 95 -3.32 -5.95 -18.88
CA GLN A 95 -4.40 -4.97 -18.74
C GLN A 95 -4.69 -4.36 -20.12
N CYS A 96 -5.96 -4.20 -20.46
CA CYS A 96 -6.39 -3.69 -21.75
C CYS A 96 -7.52 -2.68 -21.60
N GLU A 97 -7.89 -2.03 -22.70
CA GLU A 97 -9.14 -1.27 -22.81
C GLU A 97 -10.38 -2.16 -22.52
N ALA A 98 -11.57 -1.56 -22.39
CA ALA A 98 -12.80 -2.28 -22.03
C ALA A 98 -13.12 -3.48 -22.93
N ASN A 99 -12.95 -3.31 -24.25
CA ASN A 99 -13.35 -4.28 -25.27
C ASN A 99 -12.21 -4.45 -26.29
N PRO A 100 -11.10 -5.10 -25.91
CA PRO A 100 -9.95 -5.22 -26.80
C PRO A 100 -10.34 -6.07 -28.01
N THR A 101 -9.91 -5.62 -29.18
CA THR A 101 -10.05 -6.30 -30.47
C THR A 101 -8.72 -6.84 -30.98
N SER A 102 -7.61 -6.23 -30.53
CA SER A 102 -6.25 -6.67 -30.80
C SER A 102 -5.36 -6.56 -29.56
N LEU A 103 -4.14 -7.09 -29.63
CA LEU A 103 -3.12 -6.85 -28.61
C LEU A 103 -2.64 -5.39 -28.54
N ASP A 104 -2.94 -4.56 -29.54
CA ASP A 104 -2.59 -3.13 -29.51
C ASP A 104 -3.49 -2.35 -28.53
N ASP A 105 -4.68 -2.89 -28.23
CA ASP A 105 -5.60 -2.35 -27.22
C ASP A 105 -5.19 -2.78 -25.78
N CYS A 106 -4.06 -3.47 -25.66
CA CYS A 106 -3.53 -4.00 -24.41
C CYS A 106 -2.15 -3.42 -24.12
N TYR A 107 -1.86 -3.27 -22.84
CA TYR A 107 -0.55 -2.84 -22.40
C TYR A 107 0.40 -4.05 -22.29
N THR A 108 1.35 -4.15 -23.23
CA THR A 108 2.18 -5.35 -23.43
C THR A 108 3.60 -5.25 -22.88
N ALA A 109 4.01 -4.10 -22.34
CA ALA A 109 5.39 -3.91 -21.89
C ALA A 109 5.68 -4.71 -20.62
N ASP A 110 6.84 -5.39 -20.61
CA ASP A 110 7.34 -6.08 -19.44
C ASP A 110 7.72 -5.08 -18.32
N PRO A 111 7.47 -5.41 -17.04
CA PRO A 111 7.85 -4.58 -15.90
C PRO A 111 9.33 -4.14 -15.91
N PHE A 112 10.21 -4.96 -16.48
CA PHE A 112 11.60 -4.62 -16.74
C PHE A 112 11.89 -4.76 -18.24
N PRO A 113 12.46 -3.74 -18.91
CA PRO A 113 13.01 -2.50 -18.35
C PRO A 113 11.99 -1.36 -18.14
N ALA A 114 10.70 -1.55 -18.47
CA ALA A 114 9.69 -0.48 -18.37
C ALA A 114 9.18 -0.28 -16.92
N LEU A 115 10.08 0.14 -16.02
CA LEU A 115 9.80 0.24 -14.58
C LEU A 115 8.64 1.18 -14.23
N ALA A 116 8.33 2.16 -15.08
CA ALA A 116 7.27 3.14 -14.84
C ALA A 116 5.88 2.58 -15.13
N ASN A 117 5.72 1.86 -16.24
CA ASN A 117 4.43 1.52 -16.82
C ASN A 117 4.26 0.06 -17.24
N GLY A 118 5.34 -0.74 -17.29
CA GLY A 118 5.33 -2.20 -17.44
C GLY A 118 4.44 -2.89 -16.42
N ASN A 119 3.42 -3.64 -16.86
CA ASN A 119 2.56 -4.45 -16.00
C ASN A 119 2.22 -5.83 -16.58
N ARG A 120 2.81 -6.25 -17.70
CA ARG A 120 2.67 -7.61 -18.22
C ARG A 120 3.15 -8.65 -17.20
N LEU A 121 2.35 -9.70 -17.00
CA LEU A 121 2.67 -10.79 -16.09
C LEU A 121 2.74 -12.12 -16.85
N LEU A 122 3.72 -12.94 -16.47
CA LEU A 122 3.88 -14.30 -16.94
C LEU A 122 3.80 -15.24 -15.75
N ASP A 123 3.00 -16.30 -15.85
CA ASP A 123 2.89 -17.33 -14.82
C ASP A 123 2.62 -18.72 -15.43
N SER A 124 2.67 -19.74 -14.58
CA SER A 124 2.52 -21.14 -14.91
C SER A 124 1.12 -21.66 -14.60
N THR A 125 0.63 -22.55 -15.47
CA THR A 125 -0.57 -23.35 -15.22
C THR A 125 -0.17 -24.71 -14.67
N ALA A 126 -0.82 -25.12 -13.58
CA ALA A 126 -0.62 -26.41 -12.94
C ALA A 126 -1.11 -27.58 -13.83
N ALA A 127 -0.79 -28.80 -13.42
CA ALA A 127 -1.12 -30.02 -14.15
C ALA A 127 -2.63 -30.26 -14.32
N ASP A 128 -3.45 -29.70 -13.43
CA ASP A 128 -4.92 -29.77 -13.47
C ASP A 128 -5.55 -28.69 -14.37
N GLY A 129 -4.73 -27.86 -15.03
CA GLY A 129 -5.18 -26.79 -15.91
C GLY A 129 -5.63 -25.52 -15.19
N THR A 130 -5.34 -25.40 -13.89
CA THR A 130 -5.62 -24.20 -13.08
C THR A 130 -4.35 -23.41 -12.76
N GLY A 131 -4.53 -22.14 -12.42
CA GLY A 131 -3.45 -21.31 -11.91
C GLY A 131 -3.99 -20.03 -11.29
N SER A 132 -3.15 -19.34 -10.54
CA SER A 132 -3.48 -18.07 -9.93
C SER A 132 -2.23 -17.23 -9.77
N ALA A 133 -2.35 -15.94 -10.05
CA ALA A 133 -1.26 -15.00 -9.94
C ALA A 133 -1.75 -13.63 -9.47
N GLN A 134 -0.82 -12.85 -8.94
CA GLN A 134 -1.10 -11.48 -8.52
C GLN A 134 -0.70 -10.51 -9.60
N PHE A 135 -1.65 -9.66 -9.96
CA PHE A 135 -1.53 -8.75 -11.08
C PHE A 135 -1.74 -7.31 -10.60
N GLU A 136 -0.84 -6.42 -10.99
CA GLU A 136 -0.96 -4.99 -10.69
C GLU A 136 -1.87 -4.33 -11.71
N VAL A 137 -3.02 -3.85 -11.21
CA VAL A 137 -3.97 -3.07 -11.98
C VAL A 137 -3.70 -1.59 -11.76
N ARG A 138 -3.62 -0.83 -12.86
CA ARG A 138 -3.24 0.58 -12.86
C ARG A 138 -4.33 1.47 -13.45
N PRO A 139 -4.75 2.54 -12.76
CA PRO A 139 -5.66 3.54 -13.33
C PRO A 139 -4.93 4.44 -14.34
N ALA A 140 -5.68 5.32 -15.00
CA ALA A 140 -5.17 6.25 -16.00
C ALA A 140 -4.00 7.14 -15.52
N SER A 141 -3.95 7.48 -14.22
CA SER A 141 -2.83 8.25 -13.64
C SER A 141 -1.48 7.53 -13.73
N ASN A 142 -1.49 6.21 -13.83
CA ASN A 142 -0.30 5.35 -13.86
C ASN A 142 -0.13 4.67 -15.23
N LEU A 143 -1.23 4.46 -15.96
CA LEU A 143 -1.24 3.87 -17.29
C LEU A 143 -2.14 4.69 -18.25
N PRO A 144 -1.72 5.91 -18.65
CA PRO A 144 -2.58 6.84 -19.39
C PRO A 144 -3.07 6.30 -20.73
N GLN A 145 -2.34 5.36 -21.32
CA GLN A 145 -2.63 4.77 -22.63
C GLN A 145 -3.96 4.02 -22.66
N LEU A 146 -4.35 3.38 -21.56
CA LEU A 146 -5.63 2.66 -21.47
C LEU A 146 -6.76 3.54 -20.94
N ALA A 147 -6.44 4.74 -20.41
CA ALA A 147 -7.39 5.70 -19.86
C ALA A 147 -8.39 5.12 -18.81
N CYS A 148 -8.03 4.03 -18.13
CA CYS A 148 -8.90 3.35 -17.17
C CYS A 148 -9.31 4.26 -16.01
N SER A 149 -10.61 4.43 -15.81
CA SER A 149 -11.20 5.31 -14.78
C SER A 149 -12.58 4.82 -14.35
N ALA A 150 -13.24 5.55 -13.44
CA ALA A 150 -14.61 5.22 -13.04
C ALA A 150 -15.63 5.32 -14.20
N THR A 151 -15.32 6.12 -15.22
CA THR A 151 -16.18 6.31 -16.41
C THR A 151 -15.68 5.55 -17.63
N ASN A 152 -14.41 5.12 -17.64
CA ASN A 152 -13.80 4.33 -18.69
C ASN A 152 -13.39 2.95 -18.14
N PRO A 153 -14.27 1.94 -18.22
CA PRO A 153 -13.94 0.59 -17.77
C PRO A 153 -12.78 0.02 -18.59
N CYS A 154 -12.12 -0.99 -18.04
CA CYS A 154 -11.02 -1.69 -18.70
C CYS A 154 -11.24 -3.19 -18.62
N SER A 155 -10.29 -3.96 -19.14
CA SER A 155 -10.34 -5.41 -19.02
C SER A 155 -8.98 -6.01 -18.64
N ILE A 156 -9.01 -7.24 -18.14
CA ILE A 156 -7.83 -8.10 -18.01
C ILE A 156 -7.93 -9.19 -19.07
N LEU A 157 -6.91 -9.28 -19.92
CA LEU A 157 -6.78 -10.34 -20.91
C LEU A 157 -5.87 -11.44 -20.34
N VAL A 158 -6.37 -12.68 -20.32
CA VAL A 158 -5.63 -13.88 -19.92
C VAL A 158 -5.58 -14.85 -21.09
N TYR A 159 -4.37 -15.24 -21.51
CA TYR A 159 -4.18 -16.24 -22.56
C TYR A 159 -2.89 -17.02 -22.32
N GLU A 160 -2.69 -18.13 -23.03
CA GLU A 160 -1.46 -18.91 -22.96
C GLU A 160 -0.65 -18.79 -24.25
N ASN A 161 0.67 -18.87 -24.13
CA ASN A 161 1.55 -19.00 -25.28
C ASN A 161 1.46 -20.42 -25.85
N ASP A 162 0.61 -20.61 -26.85
CA ASP A 162 0.43 -21.89 -27.53
C ASP A 162 1.39 -22.15 -28.69
N ALA A 163 2.45 -21.34 -28.77
CA ALA A 163 3.43 -21.33 -29.84
C ALA A 163 2.83 -21.13 -31.24
N GLN A 164 1.58 -20.64 -31.34
CA GLN A 164 1.00 -20.18 -32.59
C GLN A 164 1.22 -18.68 -32.77
N PRO A 165 1.53 -18.22 -33.99
CA PRO A 165 1.63 -16.79 -34.25
C PRO A 165 0.27 -16.13 -34.07
N ILE A 166 0.24 -15.01 -33.35
CA ILE A 166 -0.95 -14.16 -33.24
C ILE A 166 -0.96 -13.22 -34.45
N PRO A 167 -1.98 -13.27 -35.33
CA PRO A 167 -2.05 -12.37 -36.48
C PRO A 167 -2.02 -10.89 -36.04
N PRO A 168 -1.35 -10.00 -36.79
CA PRO A 168 -1.39 -8.56 -36.53
C PRO A 168 -2.83 -8.03 -36.49
N GLY A 169 -3.12 -7.12 -35.55
CA GLY A 169 -4.47 -6.56 -35.39
C GLY A 169 -5.50 -7.55 -34.86
N SER A 170 -5.09 -8.61 -34.17
CA SER A 170 -6.00 -9.61 -33.60
C SER A 170 -5.62 -9.99 -32.17
N LEU A 171 -6.52 -10.74 -31.52
CA LEU A 171 -6.30 -11.33 -30.21
C LEU A 171 -5.96 -12.83 -30.31
N PRO A 172 -5.29 -13.40 -29.29
CA PRO A 172 -5.04 -14.84 -29.21
C PRO A 172 -6.34 -15.65 -29.36
N ALA A 173 -6.33 -16.71 -30.18
CA ALA A 173 -7.55 -17.51 -30.45
C ALA A 173 -8.15 -18.11 -29.18
N ALA A 174 -7.29 -18.55 -28.26
CA ALA A 174 -7.60 -19.13 -26.96
C ALA A 174 -7.32 -18.10 -25.84
N ARG A 175 -8.36 -17.47 -25.28
CA ARG A 175 -8.24 -16.37 -24.32
C ARG A 175 -9.47 -16.21 -23.43
N VAL A 176 -9.32 -15.48 -22.33
CA VAL A 176 -10.39 -14.94 -21.50
C VAL A 176 -10.22 -13.43 -21.39
N VAL A 177 -11.30 -12.67 -21.52
CA VAL A 177 -11.32 -11.21 -21.29
C VAL A 177 -12.24 -10.93 -20.13
N LEU A 178 -11.70 -10.38 -19.03
CA LEU A 178 -12.44 -10.09 -17.80
C LEU A 178 -12.70 -8.58 -17.69
N PRO A 179 -13.96 -8.12 -17.58
CA PRO A 179 -14.23 -6.71 -17.36
C PRO A 179 -13.82 -6.27 -15.95
N ILE A 180 -13.11 -5.15 -15.85
CA ILE A 180 -12.75 -4.53 -14.58
C ILE A 180 -13.24 -3.07 -14.53
N THR A 181 -13.58 -2.60 -13.34
CA THR A 181 -14.04 -1.23 -13.12
C THR A 181 -13.22 -0.56 -12.03
N PHE A 182 -13.05 0.75 -12.14
CA PHE A 182 -12.26 1.54 -11.21
C PHE A 182 -13.16 2.40 -10.31
N ALA A 183 -12.72 2.60 -9.07
CA ALA A 183 -13.34 3.56 -8.18
C ALA A 183 -13.07 5.00 -8.67
N PRO A 184 -13.94 5.96 -8.35
CA PRO A 184 -13.67 7.38 -8.60
C PRO A 184 -12.34 7.82 -8.01
N SER A 185 -11.60 8.60 -8.77
CA SER A 185 -10.32 9.19 -8.41
C SER A 185 -10.39 10.72 -8.49
N GLN A 186 -9.36 11.40 -7.99
CA GLN A 186 -9.27 12.86 -8.13
C GLN A 186 -9.18 13.30 -9.60
N ALA A 187 -8.74 12.43 -10.51
CA ALA A 187 -8.72 12.72 -11.94
C ALA A 187 -10.13 12.80 -12.55
N ASP A 188 -11.14 12.26 -11.87
CA ASP A 188 -12.55 12.35 -12.25
C ASP A 188 -13.23 13.62 -11.68
N CYS A 189 -12.50 14.47 -10.95
CA CYS A 189 -13.01 15.75 -10.46
C CYS A 189 -13.00 16.81 -11.58
N PRO A 190 -13.91 17.80 -11.55
CA PRO A 190 -13.83 18.97 -12.42
C PRO A 190 -12.49 19.71 -12.29
N ASN A 191 -12.11 20.45 -13.33
CA ASN A 191 -10.88 21.26 -13.31
C ASN A 191 -10.85 22.18 -12.08
N ILE A 192 -9.81 22.01 -11.28
CA ILE A 192 -9.63 22.75 -10.04
C ILE A 192 -8.99 24.11 -10.35
N THR A 193 -9.69 25.19 -9.99
CA THR A 193 -9.15 26.56 -10.08
C THR A 193 -8.76 27.14 -8.72
N ASP A 194 -9.32 26.61 -7.63
CA ASP A 194 -8.97 26.94 -6.24
C ASP A 194 -9.29 25.75 -5.33
N PHE A 195 -8.60 25.67 -4.19
CA PHE A 195 -8.81 24.62 -3.18
C PHE A 195 -9.57 25.19 -1.98
N ASP A 196 -10.67 24.54 -1.61
CA ASP A 196 -11.48 24.96 -0.45
C ASP A 196 -10.80 24.63 0.88
N VAL A 197 -10.11 23.50 0.93
CA VAL A 197 -9.43 22.97 2.11
C VAL A 197 -8.07 22.39 1.71
N ARG A 198 -7.01 22.89 2.35
CA ARG A 198 -5.66 22.33 2.22
C ARG A 198 -5.35 21.39 3.38
N VAL A 199 -4.95 20.18 3.04
CA VAL A 199 -4.67 19.10 3.99
C VAL A 199 -3.29 18.54 3.69
N ASP A 200 -2.50 18.32 4.73
CA ASP A 200 -1.18 17.72 4.58
C ASP A 200 -0.92 16.72 5.73
N GLY A 201 -0.18 15.65 5.44
CA GLY A 201 0.41 14.82 6.48
C GLY A 201 0.50 13.33 6.14
N SER A 202 -0.03 12.50 7.04
CA SER A 202 0.23 11.06 7.12
C SER A 202 0.07 10.31 5.80
N ALA A 203 1.17 9.76 5.27
CA ALA A 203 1.10 8.87 4.11
C ALA A 203 0.24 7.62 4.34
N THR A 204 0.10 7.15 5.58
CA THR A 204 -0.77 6.02 5.93
C THR A 204 -2.26 6.32 5.68
N SER A 205 -2.65 7.59 5.75
CA SER A 205 -4.05 8.01 5.54
C SER A 205 -4.32 8.52 4.13
N ALA A 206 -3.29 8.67 3.28
CA ALA A 206 -3.42 9.30 1.98
C ALA A 206 -4.48 8.66 1.08
N GLY A 207 -4.50 7.32 1.00
CA GLY A 207 -5.50 6.59 0.21
C GLY A 207 -6.95 6.90 0.61
N LEU A 208 -7.22 7.05 1.91
CA LEU A 208 -8.54 7.42 2.42
C LEU A 208 -8.93 8.84 2.00
N PHE A 209 -8.02 9.80 2.17
CA PHE A 209 -8.26 11.19 1.79
C PHE A 209 -8.43 11.37 0.28
N TYR A 210 -7.66 10.64 -0.53
CA TYR A 210 -7.83 10.64 -1.99
C TYR A 210 -9.19 10.08 -2.40
N ALA A 211 -9.64 8.98 -1.77
CA ALA A 211 -10.97 8.42 -2.02
C ALA A 211 -12.11 9.37 -1.60
N TRP A 212 -11.95 10.07 -0.47
CA TRP A 212 -12.91 11.08 -0.03
C TRP A 212 -12.94 12.29 -0.96
N ALA A 213 -11.78 12.80 -1.36
CA ALA A 213 -11.67 13.91 -2.31
C ALA A 213 -12.39 13.58 -3.63
N ALA A 214 -12.16 12.38 -4.17
CA ALA A 214 -12.81 11.92 -5.41
C ALA A 214 -14.34 11.84 -5.30
N ARG A 215 -14.87 11.42 -4.14
CA ARG A 215 -16.32 11.34 -3.92
C ARG A 215 -16.97 12.71 -3.67
N ILE A 216 -16.31 13.57 -2.89
CA ILE A 216 -16.89 14.85 -2.48
C ILE A 216 -16.86 15.84 -3.64
N CYS A 217 -15.84 15.82 -4.50
CA CYS A 217 -15.73 16.76 -5.63
C CYS A 217 -16.83 16.56 -6.70
N GLN A 218 -17.54 15.43 -6.69
CA GLN A 218 -18.64 15.13 -7.60
C GLN A 218 -20.04 15.35 -6.98
N GLY A 219 -20.11 15.79 -5.72
CA GLY A 219 -21.35 16.02 -4.99
C GLY A 219 -22.06 17.34 -5.34
N GLN A 220 -23.29 17.51 -4.86
CA GLN A 220 -24.07 18.75 -5.05
C GLN A 220 -23.46 19.97 -4.34
N ASP A 221 -22.79 19.75 -3.21
CA ASP A 221 -22.00 20.75 -2.47
C ASP A 221 -20.52 20.36 -2.52
N ALA A 222 -19.95 20.33 -3.73
CA ALA A 222 -18.58 19.88 -3.96
C ALA A 222 -17.58 20.72 -3.16
N VAL A 223 -16.72 20.03 -2.41
CA VAL A 223 -15.55 20.60 -1.73
C VAL A 223 -14.31 20.10 -2.43
N VAL A 224 -13.46 21.03 -2.86
CA VAL A 224 -12.16 20.69 -3.45
C VAL A 224 -11.13 20.55 -2.34
N LEU A 225 -10.86 19.31 -1.96
CA LEU A 225 -9.87 18.94 -0.95
C LEU A 225 -8.52 18.67 -1.61
N ASP A 226 -7.51 19.46 -1.24
CA ASP A 226 -6.10 19.22 -1.60
C ASP A 226 -5.42 18.39 -0.50
N TYR A 227 -5.12 17.13 -0.78
CA TYR A 227 -4.36 16.29 0.15
C TYR A 227 -2.93 16.15 -0.36
N THR A 228 -1.98 16.74 0.36
CA THR A 228 -0.56 16.49 0.11
C THR A 228 -0.10 15.30 0.97
N GLU A 229 0.34 14.24 0.32
CA GLU A 229 0.96 13.10 1.00
C GLU A 229 2.41 13.42 1.37
N THR A 230 2.66 13.65 2.66
CA THR A 230 4.00 13.85 3.22
C THR A 230 4.29 12.84 4.34
N SER A 231 4.34 13.31 5.59
CA SER A 231 4.47 12.48 6.79
C SER A 231 3.65 13.08 7.92
N SER A 232 3.39 12.29 8.96
CA SER A 232 2.73 12.80 10.17
C SER A 232 3.47 13.97 10.82
N ASN A 233 4.80 14.03 10.69
CA ASN A 233 5.60 15.13 11.23
C ASN A 233 5.44 16.38 10.36
N THR A 234 5.66 16.28 9.05
CA THR A 234 5.51 17.41 8.12
C THR A 234 4.10 18.00 8.15
N GLY A 235 3.06 17.17 8.22
CA GLY A 235 1.68 17.64 8.33
C GLY A 235 1.41 18.43 9.61
N ARG A 236 2.03 18.05 10.75
CA ARG A 236 1.93 18.83 12.00
C ARG A 236 2.67 20.15 11.88
N GLU A 237 3.92 20.13 11.41
CA GLU A 237 4.73 21.34 11.20
C GLU A 237 4.01 22.35 10.30
N ASN A 238 3.50 21.92 9.14
CA ASN A 238 2.79 22.79 8.22
C ASN A 238 1.47 23.31 8.79
N PHE A 239 0.77 22.50 9.60
CA PHE A 239 -0.45 22.94 10.27
C PHE A 239 -0.17 24.00 11.36
N LEU A 240 0.85 23.76 12.19
CA LEU A 240 1.27 24.67 13.27
C LEU A 240 1.79 26.00 12.70
N ALA A 241 2.52 25.95 11.58
CA ALA A 241 2.97 27.12 10.83
C ALA A 241 1.84 27.86 10.08
N GLY A 242 0.60 27.37 10.12
CA GLY A 242 -0.55 27.99 9.46
C GLY A 242 -0.55 27.86 7.92
N LEU A 243 0.23 26.94 7.35
CA LEU A 243 0.36 26.74 5.91
C LEU A 243 -0.80 25.90 5.32
N VAL A 244 -1.41 25.05 6.15
CA VAL A 244 -2.55 24.19 5.78
C VAL A 244 -3.72 24.36 6.74
N ASP A 245 -4.91 23.99 6.30
CA ASP A 245 -6.12 24.05 7.12
C ASP A 245 -6.20 22.88 8.09
N LEU A 246 -5.72 21.70 7.69
CA LEU A 246 -5.75 20.47 8.48
C LEU A 246 -4.40 19.74 8.38
N GLY A 247 -3.85 19.34 9.53
CA GLY A 247 -2.70 18.43 9.62
C GLY A 247 -3.14 17.01 9.98
N VAL A 248 -2.88 16.04 9.10
CA VAL A 248 -3.27 14.63 9.33
C VAL A 248 -2.12 13.88 9.95
N THR A 249 -2.35 13.32 11.14
CA THR A 249 -1.29 12.71 11.94
C THR A 249 -1.80 11.53 12.76
N ALA A 250 -0.93 10.53 12.96
CA ALA A 250 -1.24 9.38 13.83
C ALA A 250 -0.77 9.59 15.28
N LEU A 251 0.04 10.61 15.54
CA LEU A 251 0.54 10.97 16.88
C LEU A 251 0.40 12.48 17.09
N PRO A 252 0.08 12.93 18.31
CA PRO A 252 -0.04 14.35 18.60
C PRO A 252 1.29 15.09 18.40
N ALA A 253 1.20 16.41 18.23
CA ALA A 253 2.34 17.32 18.23
C ALA A 253 3.16 17.16 19.51
N THR A 254 4.48 17.13 19.36
CA THR A 254 5.37 17.07 20.53
C THR A 254 5.47 18.43 21.20
N THR A 255 5.93 18.47 22.45
CA THR A 255 6.22 19.72 23.14
C THR A 255 7.22 20.57 22.35
N GLU A 256 8.25 19.96 21.75
CA GLU A 256 9.24 20.71 20.96
C GLU A 256 8.61 21.36 19.72
N GLU A 257 7.70 20.66 19.03
CA GLU A 257 6.99 21.21 17.87
C GLU A 257 6.09 22.39 18.30
N LEU A 258 5.42 22.30 19.45
CA LEU A 258 4.59 23.40 19.96
C LEU A 258 5.42 24.61 20.39
N GLU A 259 6.55 24.38 21.06
CA GLU A 259 7.48 25.44 21.47
C GLU A 259 8.14 26.13 20.26
N ALA A 260 8.38 25.39 19.17
CA ALA A 260 8.89 25.95 17.93
C ALA A 260 7.87 26.84 17.19
N HIS A 261 6.57 26.66 17.46
CA HIS A 261 5.47 27.41 16.85
C HIS A 261 4.60 28.11 17.91
N PRO A 262 5.13 29.06 18.70
CA PRO A 262 4.41 29.65 19.83
C PRO A 262 3.16 30.45 19.42
N GLU A 263 3.05 30.82 18.14
CA GLU A 263 1.90 31.53 17.56
C GLU A 263 0.92 30.59 16.81
N HIS A 264 1.03 29.27 17.01
CA HIS A 264 0.10 28.33 16.39
C HIS A 264 -1.35 28.68 16.77
N ARG A 265 -2.29 28.43 15.86
CA ARG A 265 -3.73 28.63 16.11
C ARG A 265 -4.22 27.70 17.23
N ASP A 266 -5.33 28.04 17.87
CA ASP A 266 -6.06 27.06 18.69
C ASP A 266 -6.52 25.89 17.81
N PHE A 267 -6.31 24.66 18.27
CA PHE A 267 -6.66 23.46 17.51
C PHE A 267 -7.19 22.33 18.40
N SER A 268 -7.76 21.31 17.76
CA SER A 268 -8.23 20.09 18.42
C SER A 268 -7.97 18.90 17.51
N TYR A 269 -7.77 17.73 18.11
CA TYR A 269 -7.66 16.48 17.36
C TYR A 269 -9.04 15.88 17.15
N ALA A 270 -9.37 15.57 15.89
CA ALA A 270 -10.55 14.80 15.53
C ALA A 270 -10.10 13.45 14.95
N PRO A 271 -10.52 12.30 15.51
CA PRO A 271 -10.19 11.01 14.94
C PRO A 271 -10.90 10.85 13.59
N VAL A 272 -10.17 10.47 12.54
CA VAL A 272 -10.74 10.28 11.19
C VAL A 272 -10.76 8.82 10.74
N ALA A 273 -9.88 7.99 11.31
CA ALA A 273 -9.79 6.56 11.07
C ALA A 273 -9.03 5.87 12.20
N ALA A 274 -9.27 4.57 12.37
CA ALA A 274 -8.38 3.68 13.10
C ALA A 274 -7.44 2.99 12.10
N SER A 275 -6.15 2.95 12.39
CA SER A 275 -5.12 2.31 11.55
C SER A 275 -4.11 1.55 12.40
N ALA A 276 -3.38 0.62 11.80
CA ALA A 276 -2.33 -0.14 12.47
C ALA A 276 -0.98 -0.02 11.72
N VAL A 277 0.11 -0.26 12.44
CA VAL A 277 1.45 -0.47 11.87
C VAL A 277 1.76 -1.95 11.93
N VAL A 278 2.11 -2.54 10.80
CA VAL A 278 2.44 -3.97 10.68
C VAL A 278 3.87 -4.16 10.19
N VAL A 279 4.48 -5.28 10.57
CA VAL A 279 5.75 -5.74 9.99
C VAL A 279 5.41 -6.62 8.78
N ALA A 280 5.51 -6.05 7.58
CA ALA A 280 5.29 -6.78 6.35
C ALA A 280 6.52 -7.62 5.98
N TYR A 281 6.29 -8.82 5.45
CA TYR A 281 7.33 -9.73 5.01
C TYR A 281 6.88 -10.47 3.74
N ASN A 282 7.83 -10.81 2.88
CA ASN A 282 7.60 -11.65 1.70
C ASN A 282 8.55 -12.84 1.79
N LEU A 283 8.01 -13.99 2.18
CA LEU A 283 8.76 -15.21 2.43
C LEU A 283 8.04 -16.39 1.78
N THR A 284 8.81 -17.26 1.15
CA THR A 284 8.32 -18.49 0.54
C THR A 284 8.99 -19.69 1.21
N ASP A 285 8.23 -20.74 1.49
CA ASP A 285 8.77 -22.02 1.92
C ASP A 285 9.59 -22.62 0.75
N PRO A 286 10.90 -22.86 0.95
CA PRO A 286 11.79 -23.28 -0.13
C PRO A 286 11.49 -24.68 -0.67
N TYR A 287 10.68 -25.49 0.01
CA TYR A 287 10.32 -26.84 -0.42
C TYR A 287 8.99 -26.89 -1.15
N SER A 288 7.97 -26.23 -0.61
CA SER A 288 6.63 -26.24 -1.21
C SER A 288 6.44 -25.16 -2.27
N GLY A 289 7.32 -24.15 -2.30
CA GLY A 289 7.14 -22.96 -3.13
C GLY A 289 5.96 -22.08 -2.68
N GLN A 290 5.31 -22.40 -1.55
CA GLN A 290 4.16 -21.66 -1.05
C GLN A 290 4.60 -20.48 -0.20
N ARG A 291 3.84 -19.38 -0.25
CA ARG A 291 4.08 -18.23 0.61
C ARG A 291 3.82 -18.57 2.07
N VAL A 292 4.63 -17.98 2.95
CA VAL A 292 4.42 -18.02 4.39
C VAL A 292 3.46 -16.89 4.75
N ASN A 293 2.32 -17.21 5.38
CA ASN A 293 1.25 -16.23 5.66
C ASN A 293 0.96 -16.07 7.17
N ASN A 294 1.75 -16.71 8.02
CA ASN A 294 1.53 -16.79 9.47
C ASN A 294 2.83 -16.63 10.27
N LEU A 295 3.76 -15.80 9.78
CA LEU A 295 5.02 -15.55 10.48
C LEU A 295 4.74 -14.71 11.74
N VAL A 296 5.16 -15.23 12.88
CA VAL A 296 5.06 -14.57 14.18
C VAL A 296 6.41 -13.99 14.56
N LEU A 297 6.45 -12.68 14.81
CA LEU A 297 7.64 -11.96 15.28
C LEU A 297 7.36 -11.32 16.65
N SER A 298 8.29 -11.49 17.58
CA SER A 298 8.28 -10.79 18.86
C SER A 298 8.91 -9.40 18.74
N PRO A 299 8.66 -8.48 19.70
CA PRO A 299 9.31 -7.19 19.73
C PRO A 299 10.85 -7.28 19.72
N ARG A 300 11.42 -8.27 20.43
CA ARG A 300 12.87 -8.51 20.46
C ARG A 300 13.40 -8.95 19.10
N LEU A 301 12.70 -9.82 18.37
CA LEU A 301 13.08 -10.18 16.99
C LEU A 301 13.02 -8.98 16.05
N VAL A 302 12.00 -8.12 16.18
CA VAL A 302 11.91 -6.88 15.39
C VAL A 302 13.04 -5.91 15.74
N ALA A 303 13.37 -5.75 17.03
CA ALA A 303 14.51 -4.94 17.46
C ALA A 303 15.85 -5.46 16.89
N ARG A 304 16.00 -6.79 16.77
CA ARG A 304 17.16 -7.41 16.11
C ARG A 304 17.26 -7.05 14.63
N LEU A 305 16.13 -7.04 13.92
CA LEU A 305 16.07 -6.63 12.51
C LEU A 305 16.39 -5.14 12.34
N VAL A 306 15.78 -4.29 13.18
CA VAL A 306 15.94 -2.82 13.16
C VAL A 306 17.37 -2.36 13.50
N THR A 307 18.08 -3.11 14.33
CA THR A 307 19.50 -2.83 14.67
C THR A 307 20.49 -3.50 13.74
N ASN A 308 20.02 -4.06 12.61
CA ASN A 308 20.84 -4.77 11.63
C ASN A 308 21.76 -5.81 12.29
N THR A 309 21.25 -6.56 13.28
CA THR A 309 22.07 -7.45 14.12
C THR A 309 22.11 -8.87 13.54
N ASN A 310 23.27 -9.25 12.98
CA ASN A 310 23.57 -10.59 12.47
C ASN A 310 22.42 -11.15 11.60
N ILE A 311 21.97 -10.36 10.62
CA ILE A 311 20.78 -10.64 9.81
C ILE A 311 20.92 -11.96 9.03
N GLU A 312 22.14 -12.30 8.61
CA GLU A 312 22.47 -13.56 7.94
C GLU A 312 22.18 -14.81 8.79
N THR A 313 22.14 -14.66 10.13
CA THR A 313 21.77 -15.74 11.05
C THR A 313 20.38 -15.57 11.66
N PHE A 314 19.57 -14.61 11.20
CA PHE A 314 18.24 -14.34 11.75
C PHE A 314 17.32 -15.57 11.72
N VAL A 315 17.33 -16.31 10.60
CA VAL A 315 16.54 -17.55 10.43
C VAL A 315 16.96 -18.71 11.34
N ARG A 316 18.06 -18.55 12.07
CA ARG A 316 18.58 -19.52 13.06
C ARG A 316 18.32 -19.05 14.50
N ASP A 317 17.64 -17.92 14.70
CA ASP A 317 17.27 -17.46 16.03
C ASP A 317 16.35 -18.49 16.69
N ARG A 318 16.73 -18.94 17.89
CA ARG A 318 15.98 -19.95 18.63
C ARG A 318 14.59 -19.47 19.02
N GLU A 319 14.42 -18.17 19.30
CA GLU A 319 13.10 -17.60 19.55
C GLU A 319 12.23 -17.65 18.31
N LEU A 320 12.77 -17.23 17.15
CA LEU A 320 12.05 -17.25 15.87
C LEU A 320 11.56 -18.67 15.55
N LEU A 321 12.44 -19.66 15.68
CA LEU A 321 12.11 -21.06 15.43
C LEU A 321 11.05 -21.60 16.42
N ASN A 322 11.12 -21.19 17.68
CA ASN A 322 10.14 -21.59 18.70
C ASN A 322 8.77 -20.96 18.47
N LEU A 323 8.72 -19.70 18.03
CA LEU A 323 7.48 -19.00 17.70
C LEU A 323 6.85 -19.52 16.40
N ASN A 324 7.65 -20.10 15.51
CA ASN A 324 7.23 -20.51 14.17
C ASN A 324 7.57 -21.99 13.88
N PRO A 325 7.09 -22.96 14.68
CA PRO A 325 7.51 -24.36 14.57
C PRO A 325 7.10 -25.03 13.25
N THR A 326 6.13 -24.47 12.53
CA THR A 326 5.64 -24.99 11.24
C THR A 326 6.25 -24.28 10.03
N VAL A 327 6.98 -23.18 10.24
CA VAL A 327 7.58 -22.39 9.15
C VAL A 327 8.96 -22.94 8.82
N ARG A 328 9.17 -23.27 7.54
CA ARG A 328 10.48 -23.64 7.01
C ARG A 328 11.16 -22.43 6.41
N PHE A 329 12.23 -21.97 7.04
CA PHE A 329 12.99 -20.80 6.57
C PHE A 329 14.03 -21.17 5.49
N PRO A 330 14.30 -20.27 4.54
CA PRO A 330 15.42 -20.40 3.61
C PRO A 330 16.78 -20.50 4.34
N SER A 331 17.63 -21.43 3.91
CA SER A 331 18.92 -21.69 4.56
C SER A 331 19.97 -20.59 4.34
N ASN A 332 19.77 -19.76 3.30
CA ASN A 332 20.59 -18.60 2.95
C ASN A 332 20.26 -17.34 3.77
N GLY A 333 19.29 -17.39 4.70
CA GLY A 333 18.92 -16.26 5.54
C GLY A 333 17.81 -15.40 4.93
N ILE A 334 17.73 -14.14 5.40
CA ILE A 334 16.81 -13.13 4.87
C ILE A 334 17.60 -11.95 4.31
N ASN A 335 16.97 -11.21 3.40
CA ASN A 335 17.47 -9.90 3.00
C ASN A 335 17.34 -8.92 4.17
N ARG A 336 18.16 -7.87 4.15
CA ARG A 336 18.03 -6.75 5.08
C ARG A 336 16.67 -6.11 4.95
N ILE A 337 16.14 -5.67 6.08
CA ILE A 337 14.82 -5.04 6.10
C ILE A 337 14.85 -3.70 5.37
N LEU A 338 13.70 -3.35 4.79
CA LEU A 338 13.46 -2.02 4.24
C LEU A 338 12.91 -1.14 5.35
N VAL A 339 13.58 -0.01 5.61
CA VAL A 339 13.16 0.98 6.60
C VAL A 339 13.08 2.37 5.99
N ARG A 340 12.11 3.16 6.45
CA ARG A 340 11.84 4.53 5.99
C ARG A 340 12.86 5.50 6.58
N ALA A 341 13.45 6.37 5.75
CA ALA A 341 14.42 7.36 6.22
C ALA A 341 13.78 8.65 6.74
N GLU A 342 12.57 8.96 6.27
CA GLU A 342 11.82 10.14 6.68
C GLU A 342 11.27 10.01 8.11
N ARG A 343 11.16 11.15 8.79
CA ARG A 343 10.47 11.23 10.08
C ARG A 343 8.99 10.96 9.91
N THR A 344 8.45 9.99 10.63
CA THR A 344 7.04 9.60 10.53
C THR A 344 6.53 8.92 11.80
N ALA A 345 5.23 9.07 12.05
CA ALA A 345 4.56 8.44 13.18
C ALA A 345 4.63 6.91 13.13
N SER A 346 4.61 6.27 11.96
CA SER A 346 4.70 4.81 11.87
C SER A 346 6.00 4.26 12.45
N THR A 347 7.12 4.95 12.21
CA THR A 347 8.43 4.62 12.78
C THR A 347 8.42 4.82 14.30
N ARG A 348 7.82 5.91 14.77
CA ARG A 348 7.68 6.16 16.21
C ARG A 348 6.80 5.11 16.89
N ILE A 349 5.69 4.71 16.29
CA ILE A 349 4.79 3.67 16.82
C ILE A 349 5.53 2.34 16.90
N LEU A 350 6.19 1.90 15.81
CA LEU A 350 6.95 0.64 15.77
C LEU A 350 8.07 0.62 16.81
N THR A 351 8.86 1.68 16.86
CA THR A 351 9.99 1.76 17.81
C THR A 351 9.53 1.92 19.25
N SER A 352 8.38 2.55 19.50
CA SER A 352 7.83 2.65 20.86
C SER A 352 7.31 1.31 21.33
N TRP A 353 6.67 0.56 20.43
CA TRP A 353 6.17 -0.78 20.72
C TRP A 353 7.29 -1.73 21.14
N PHE A 354 8.39 -1.83 20.38
CA PHE A 354 9.48 -2.72 20.81
C PHE A 354 10.30 -2.13 21.95
N ALA A 355 10.45 -0.81 22.07
CA ALA A 355 11.20 -0.23 23.18
C ALA A 355 10.48 -0.40 24.54
N ALA A 356 9.17 -0.63 24.53
CA ALA A 356 8.39 -0.92 25.73
C ALA A 356 8.49 -2.40 26.18
N ASP A 357 9.02 -3.29 25.33
CA ASP A 357 9.13 -4.71 25.63
C ASP A 357 10.39 -5.05 26.44
N ALA A 358 10.23 -5.83 27.51
CA ALA A 358 11.34 -6.12 28.43
C ALA A 358 12.45 -6.99 27.80
N GLU A 359 12.11 -7.89 26.88
CA GLU A 359 13.10 -8.74 26.21
C GLU A 359 13.85 -7.96 25.13
N ALA A 360 13.15 -7.09 24.39
CA ALA A 360 13.76 -6.17 23.45
C ALA A 360 14.72 -5.19 24.17
N GLN A 361 14.34 -4.66 25.34
CA GLN A 361 15.21 -3.80 26.15
C GLN A 361 16.50 -4.53 26.57
N LYS A 362 16.39 -5.78 27.04
CA LYS A 362 17.57 -6.60 27.37
C LYS A 362 18.48 -6.81 26.16
N PHE A 363 17.89 -7.13 25.01
CA PHE A 363 18.64 -7.27 23.75
C PHE A 363 19.38 -5.98 23.37
N LEU A 364 18.68 -4.84 23.36
CA LEU A 364 19.26 -3.53 23.02
C LEU A 364 20.37 -3.10 24.01
N ALA A 365 20.28 -3.53 25.26
CA ALA A 365 21.31 -3.32 26.28
C ALA A 365 22.50 -4.33 26.18
N GLY A 366 22.49 -5.25 25.21
CA GLY A 366 23.52 -6.26 25.03
C GLY A 366 23.44 -7.44 26.00
N ASN A 367 22.33 -7.60 26.73
CA ASN A 367 22.09 -8.67 27.70
C ASN A 367 20.97 -9.63 27.23
N ASP A 368 21.02 -10.02 25.97
CA ASP A 368 19.98 -10.80 25.31
C ASP A 368 19.76 -12.19 25.94
N THR A 369 18.50 -12.52 26.26
CA THR A 369 18.10 -13.82 26.83
C THR A 369 18.47 -15.01 25.93
N TRP A 370 18.46 -14.81 24.61
CA TRP A 370 18.79 -15.85 23.64
C TRP A 370 20.27 -15.88 23.25
N ARG A 371 21.11 -15.04 23.89
CA ARG A 371 22.55 -14.91 23.69
C ARG A 371 22.96 -14.42 22.30
N VAL A 372 22.13 -13.57 21.68
CA VAL A 372 22.48 -12.84 20.47
C VAL A 372 23.09 -11.50 20.88
N ALA A 373 24.37 -11.30 20.58
CA ALA A 373 25.01 -10.01 20.78
C ALA A 373 24.45 -8.98 19.80
N VAL A 374 23.95 -7.86 20.31
CA VAL A 374 23.50 -6.71 19.50
C VAL A 374 24.66 -6.17 18.66
N ASN A 375 24.34 -5.65 17.47
CA ASN A 375 25.29 -4.91 16.66
C ASN A 375 25.96 -3.80 17.52
N PRO A 376 27.30 -3.78 17.66
CA PRO A 376 27.98 -2.83 18.52
C PRO A 376 27.68 -1.35 18.20
N ALA A 377 27.36 -1.02 16.95
CA ALA A 377 26.99 0.33 16.56
C ALA A 377 25.69 0.82 17.23
N TYR A 378 24.78 -0.12 17.55
CA TYR A 378 23.51 0.18 18.19
C TYR A 378 23.54 0.02 19.72
N LEU A 379 24.67 -0.38 20.31
CA LEU A 379 24.79 -0.51 21.75
C LEU A 379 24.66 0.88 22.42
N GLY A 380 23.63 1.04 23.26
CA GLY A 380 23.30 2.33 23.89
C GLY A 380 22.51 3.29 22.99
N TYR A 381 22.21 2.92 21.74
CA TYR A 381 21.32 3.70 20.89
C TYR A 381 19.90 3.65 21.47
N THR A 382 19.35 4.83 21.77
CA THR A 382 18.07 4.94 22.48
C THR A 382 16.89 4.94 21.50
N TYR A 383 15.93 4.07 21.78
CA TYR A 383 14.59 4.08 21.20
C TYR A 383 13.58 4.57 22.26
N PRO A 384 12.46 5.20 21.85
CA PRO A 384 11.93 5.21 20.48
C PRO A 384 12.47 6.34 19.61
N ARG A 385 12.31 6.22 18.28
CA ARG A 385 12.72 7.21 17.27
C ARG A 385 11.62 7.39 16.24
N ASP A 386 11.50 8.57 15.64
CA ASP A 386 10.54 8.84 14.57
C ASP A 386 11.15 8.74 13.16
N SER A 387 12.46 8.57 13.04
CA SER A 387 13.17 8.19 11.81
C SER A 387 14.18 7.08 12.08
N PHE A 388 14.46 6.26 11.07
CA PHE A 388 15.62 5.36 11.10
C PHE A 388 16.84 6.11 10.59
N GLU A 389 17.88 6.17 11.42
CA GLU A 389 19.16 6.80 11.09
C GLU A 389 20.16 5.73 10.66
N LEU A 390 21.13 6.12 9.83
CA LEU A 390 22.27 5.26 9.53
C LEU A 390 23.24 5.28 10.72
N VAL A 391 23.09 4.30 11.61
CA VAL A 391 23.93 4.19 12.82
C VAL A 391 25.16 3.30 12.58
N ASP A 392 25.02 2.23 11.79
CA ASP A 392 26.14 1.39 11.40
C ASP A 392 26.73 1.80 10.04
N THR A 393 27.92 1.31 9.72
CA THR A 393 28.62 1.63 8.46
C THR A 393 28.28 0.66 7.34
N ASP A 394 27.17 -0.05 7.45
CA ASP A 394 26.89 -1.15 6.55
C ASP A 394 26.14 -0.66 5.29
N PRO A 395 26.79 -0.66 4.11
CA PRO A 395 26.23 -0.01 2.92
C PRO A 395 24.97 -0.69 2.38
N SER A 396 24.65 -1.90 2.85
CA SER A 396 23.45 -2.62 2.45
C SER A 396 22.26 -2.39 3.39
N TYR A 397 22.45 -1.74 4.55
CA TYR A 397 21.39 -1.38 5.50
C TYR A 397 21.21 0.13 5.53
N LEU A 398 20.48 0.64 4.55
CA LEU A 398 20.27 2.07 4.39
C LEU A 398 18.78 2.38 4.53
N PRO A 399 18.39 3.29 5.44
CA PRO A 399 17.07 3.91 5.38
C PRO A 399 16.85 4.57 4.02
N ARG A 400 15.67 4.36 3.42
CA ARG A 400 15.35 4.86 2.07
C ARG A 400 14.08 5.69 2.06
N GLN A 401 14.02 6.63 1.12
CA GLN A 401 12.82 7.38 0.78
C GLN A 401 12.34 7.01 -0.63
N GLY A 402 11.11 7.40 -0.98
CA GLY A 402 10.56 7.21 -2.33
C GLY A 402 10.34 5.76 -2.74
N GLN A 403 10.38 4.81 -1.80
CA GLN A 403 10.26 3.38 -2.10
C GLN A 403 8.81 2.90 -2.22
N LYS A 404 7.79 3.79 -2.21
CA LYS A 404 6.37 3.39 -2.21
C LYS A 404 6.03 2.42 -3.33
N ASN A 405 6.41 2.72 -4.57
CA ASN A 405 6.12 1.86 -5.73
C ASN A 405 6.87 0.53 -5.67
N ILE A 406 8.11 0.52 -5.15
CA ILE A 406 8.90 -0.71 -4.97
C ILE A 406 8.31 -1.56 -3.85
N ALA A 407 7.93 -0.94 -2.73
CA ALA A 407 7.33 -1.60 -1.58
C ALA A 407 5.96 -2.20 -1.94
N LEU A 408 5.12 -1.46 -2.67
CA LEU A 408 3.90 -1.99 -3.25
C LEU A 408 4.24 -3.28 -4.02
N ARG A 409 5.13 -3.21 -5.02
CA ARG A 409 5.53 -4.37 -5.84
C ARG A 409 6.11 -5.55 -5.07
N MET A 410 6.95 -5.27 -4.10
CA MET A 410 7.63 -6.30 -3.31
C MET A 410 6.69 -7.02 -2.35
N PHE A 411 5.68 -6.31 -1.82
CA PHE A 411 4.73 -6.85 -0.86
C PHE A 411 3.36 -7.13 -1.49
N TYR A 412 3.30 -7.29 -2.81
CA TYR A 412 2.10 -7.78 -3.49
C TYR A 412 1.64 -9.09 -2.87
N GLY A 413 0.40 -9.06 -2.37
CA GLY A 413 -0.25 -10.21 -1.76
C GLY A 413 0.26 -10.65 -0.41
N VAL A 414 0.93 -9.76 0.30
CA VAL A 414 1.16 -9.95 1.73
C VAL A 414 -0.11 -9.53 2.44
N SER A 415 -0.82 -10.49 3.02
CA SER A 415 -1.91 -10.18 3.94
C SER A 415 -1.31 -9.69 5.24
N PRO A 416 -1.69 -8.48 5.73
CA PRO A 416 -1.37 -8.08 7.09
C PRO A 416 -1.96 -9.11 8.05
N THR A 417 -1.13 -9.73 8.88
CA THR A 417 -1.56 -10.65 9.95
C THR A 417 -2.05 -9.91 11.17
#